data_AF-A0A615LMQ7-F1
#
_entry.id   AF-A0A615LMQ7-F1
#
_cell.length_a   1.000
_cell.length_b   1.000
_cell.length_c   1.000
_cell.angle_alpha   90.00
_cell.angle_beta   90.00
_cell.angle_gamma   90.00
#
_symmetry.space_group_name_H-M   'P 1'
#
loop_
_entity.id
_entity.type
_entity.pdbx_description
1 polymer ?
#
loop_
_entity_poly.entity_id
_entity_poly.type
_entity_poly.pdbx_seq_one_letter_code
_entity_poly.pdbx_strand_id
1 'polypeptide(L)'
;MNQRYNLDNRHAPFNKRYLERMWMVLNNAINQHSRTLAVIAILRLPEYRDIGDSISSIPDHNGNIMSRFVESLREKITAYQKRKAKQNIRVHYSELRYAWVREYESGKKPHYHIVLLFNHDTFNTLGHYRNESDNLGTLIADAWLSALSLSAFPEYRTLVHFPDNPLYYLHAHSTDFVDIYNSLTFRLSYFAKERSKIYSRDNRSFGCSQR
;
A
#
# COMPACT_ATOMS: atom_id res chain seq x y z
N MET A 1 18.62 10.85 -14.49
CA MET A 1 17.40 11.59 -14.88
C MET A 1 17.00 12.46 -13.68
N ASN A 2 17.20 13.79 -13.74
CA ASN A 2 16.74 14.71 -12.69
C ASN A 2 15.22 14.90 -12.84
N GLN A 3 14.43 13.90 -12.44
CA GLN A 3 12.98 14.01 -12.49
C GLN A 3 12.50 14.97 -11.39
N ARG A 4 11.86 16.07 -11.80
CA ARG A 4 11.14 16.97 -10.90
C ARG A 4 9.84 16.28 -10.50
N TYR A 5 9.62 16.12 -9.21
CA TYR A 5 8.37 15.65 -8.62
C TYR A 5 7.42 16.83 -8.40
N ASN A 6 6.11 16.58 -8.45
CA ASN A 6 5.11 17.60 -8.15
C ASN A 6 4.66 17.50 -6.69
N LEU A 7 4.44 18.64 -6.03
CA LEU A 7 4.03 18.69 -4.62
C LEU A 7 2.74 19.50 -4.47
N ASP A 8 1.81 18.98 -3.65
CA ASP A 8 0.62 19.72 -3.27
C ASP A 8 0.92 20.64 -2.09
N ASN A 9 1.28 21.89 -2.37
CA ASN A 9 1.67 22.86 -1.34
C ASN A 9 0.61 23.12 -0.26
N ARG A 10 -0.66 22.70 -0.45
CA ARG A 10 -1.69 22.70 0.60
C ARG A 10 -1.35 21.77 1.78
N HIS A 11 -0.40 20.86 1.59
CA HIS A 11 0.09 19.91 2.59
C HIS A 11 1.41 20.34 3.25
N ALA A 12 2.00 21.46 2.83
CA ALA A 12 3.19 22.00 3.46
C ALA A 12 2.97 22.32 4.96
N PRO A 13 4.02 22.26 5.80
CA PRO A 13 5.38 21.84 5.46
C PRO A 13 5.51 20.32 5.28
N PHE A 14 6.51 19.91 4.50
CA PHE A 14 6.79 18.51 4.20
C PHE A 14 8.03 17.98 4.92
N ASN A 15 7.95 16.72 5.33
CA ASN A 15 9.09 15.95 5.78
C ASN A 15 9.99 15.59 4.60
N LYS A 16 11.12 16.29 4.46
CA LYS A 16 12.06 16.10 3.34
C LYS A 16 12.56 14.66 3.22
N ARG A 17 12.85 14.01 4.35
CA ARG A 17 13.33 12.62 4.38
C ARG A 17 12.27 11.65 3.84
N TYR A 18 10.99 11.87 4.14
CA TYR A 18 9.92 11.01 3.64
C TYR A 18 9.80 11.15 2.13
N LEU A 19 9.81 12.39 1.65
CA LEU A 19 9.79 12.70 0.22
C LEU A 19 10.94 12.02 -0.52
N GLU A 20 12.19 12.22 -0.07
CA GLU A 20 13.39 11.60 -0.66
C GLU A 20 13.27 10.07 -0.73
N ARG A 21 12.86 9.44 0.37
CA ARG A 21 12.72 7.98 0.43
C ARG A 21 11.58 7.47 -0.46
N MET A 22 10.46 8.19 -0.54
CA MET A 22 9.37 7.82 -1.43
C MET A 22 9.79 7.92 -2.90
N TRP A 23 10.51 8.96 -3.31
CA TRP A 23 11.01 9.08 -4.68
C TRP A 23 12.02 8.00 -5.02
N MET A 24 12.92 7.66 -4.09
CA MET A 24 13.82 6.52 -4.26
C MET A 24 13.03 5.23 -4.53
N VAL A 25 11.96 4.98 -3.76
CA VAL A 25 11.10 3.80 -3.96
C VAL A 25 10.41 3.82 -5.33
N LEU A 26 9.86 4.96 -5.76
CA LEU A 26 9.25 5.10 -7.09
C LEU A 26 10.26 4.82 -8.20
N ASN A 27 11.43 5.45 -8.14
CA ASN A 27 12.47 5.31 -9.16
C ASN A 27 12.98 3.86 -9.21
N ASN A 28 13.19 3.23 -8.06
CA ASN A 28 13.60 1.82 -8.02
C ASN A 28 12.51 0.89 -8.59
N ALA A 29 11.22 1.20 -8.38
CA ALA A 29 10.14 0.42 -8.97
C ALA A 29 10.10 0.54 -10.49
N ILE A 30 10.18 1.76 -11.02
CA ILE A 30 10.17 2.03 -12.46
C ILE A 30 11.42 1.44 -13.15
N ASN A 31 12.59 1.51 -12.50
CA ASN A 31 13.81 0.90 -13.01
C ASN A 31 13.74 -0.64 -12.99
N GLN A 32 13.07 -1.23 -11.98
CA GLN A 32 12.88 -2.67 -11.88
C GLN A 32 11.88 -3.19 -12.93
N HIS A 33 10.77 -2.45 -13.13
CA HIS A 33 9.69 -2.80 -14.04
C HIS A 33 9.30 -1.56 -14.85
N SER A 34 9.65 -1.55 -16.14
CA SER A 34 9.35 -0.42 -17.04
C SER A 34 7.85 -0.15 -17.17
N ARG A 35 7.00 -1.13 -16.87
CA ARG A 35 5.56 -0.99 -16.69
C ARG A 35 5.22 -1.26 -15.23
N THR A 36 5.14 -0.18 -14.44
CA THR A 36 4.87 -0.23 -13.00
C THR A 36 3.42 0.16 -12.72
N LEU A 37 2.70 -0.66 -11.96
CA LEU A 37 1.41 -0.30 -11.36
C LEU A 37 1.65 0.23 -9.95
N ALA A 38 1.20 1.45 -9.65
CA ALA A 38 1.13 1.96 -8.29
C ALA A 38 -0.32 1.94 -7.78
N VAL A 39 -0.50 1.46 -6.54
CA VAL A 39 -1.79 1.32 -5.86
C VAL A 39 -1.74 2.06 -4.54
N ILE A 40 -2.64 3.01 -4.34
CA ILE A 40 -2.82 3.71 -3.06
C ILE A 40 -3.91 3.01 -2.25
N ALA A 41 -3.63 2.76 -0.97
CA ALA A 41 -4.61 2.21 -0.04
C ALA A 41 -4.49 2.87 1.34
N ILE A 42 -5.58 2.76 2.11
CA ILE A 42 -5.66 3.15 3.52
C ILE A 42 -5.95 1.91 4.34
N LEU A 43 -5.05 1.57 5.25
CA LEU A 43 -5.16 0.43 6.16
C LEU A 43 -5.60 0.92 7.54
N ARG A 44 -6.76 0.46 8.00
CA ARG A 44 -7.38 0.86 9.27
C ARG A 44 -7.24 -0.26 10.29
N LEU A 45 -7.05 0.13 11.55
CA LEU A 45 -7.14 -0.80 12.67
C LEU A 45 -8.61 -1.07 12.99
N PRO A 46 -8.96 -2.31 13.40
CA PRO A 46 -10.33 -2.64 13.79
C PRO A 46 -10.78 -1.83 15.01
N GLU A 47 -12.09 -1.60 15.13
CA GLU A 47 -12.70 -1.13 16.37
C GLU A 47 -12.53 -2.21 17.44
N TYR A 48 -12.22 -1.81 18.68
CA TYR A 48 -12.27 -2.77 19.78
C TYR A 48 -13.74 -2.85 20.13
N ARG A 49 -14.43 -3.88 19.67
CA ARG A 49 -15.81 -4.12 20.07
C ARG A 49 -15.77 -5.21 21.12
N ASP A 50 -15.97 -4.83 22.39
CA ASP A 50 -16.45 -5.76 23.40
C ASP A 50 -17.87 -6.15 22.98
N ILE A 51 -18.01 -7.19 22.16
CA ILE A 51 -19.30 -7.80 21.85
C ILE A 51 -19.44 -9.02 22.75
N GLY A 52 -19.67 -8.78 24.04
CA GLY A 52 -20.29 -9.63 25.07
C GLY A 52 -19.95 -11.12 25.17
N ASP A 53 -20.00 -11.89 24.07
CA ASP A 53 -20.02 -13.36 24.05
C ASP A 53 -19.13 -13.98 22.97
N SER A 54 -18.25 -13.23 22.31
CA SER A 54 -17.27 -13.81 21.39
C SER A 54 -15.95 -13.06 21.46
N ILE A 55 -14.88 -13.76 21.79
CA ILE A 55 -13.51 -13.26 21.63
C ILE A 55 -13.25 -13.15 20.12
N SER A 56 -13.74 -12.08 19.49
CA SER A 56 -13.27 -11.70 18.16
C SER A 56 -11.81 -11.33 18.32
N SER A 57 -10.92 -12.16 17.76
CA SER A 57 -9.46 -12.10 17.84
C SER A 57 -8.91 -10.75 18.31
N ILE A 58 -8.28 -10.71 19.49
CA ILE A 58 -7.58 -9.51 19.98
C ILE A 58 -6.52 -9.15 18.94
N PRO A 59 -6.66 -8.03 18.22
CA PRO A 59 -5.75 -7.71 17.14
C PRO A 59 -4.35 -7.45 17.70
N ASP A 60 -3.34 -8.08 17.13
CA ASP A 60 -1.97 -7.85 17.57
C ASP A 60 -1.48 -6.46 17.10
N HIS A 61 -1.43 -5.52 18.04
CA HIS A 61 -0.97 -4.15 17.83
C HIS A 61 0.54 -3.96 18.05
N ASN A 62 1.31 -5.03 18.26
CA ASN A 62 2.76 -4.95 18.43
C ASN A 62 3.42 -4.17 17.29
N GLY A 63 4.51 -3.46 17.60
CA GLY A 63 5.16 -2.42 16.78
C GLY A 63 5.71 -2.84 15.41
N ASN A 64 5.35 -4.02 14.89
CA ASN A 64 5.79 -4.57 13.61
C ASN A 64 4.65 -4.93 12.64
N ILE A 65 3.42 -4.47 12.87
CA ILE A 65 2.25 -4.78 12.04
C ILE A 65 2.48 -4.56 10.54
N MET A 66 3.14 -3.45 10.16
CA MET A 66 3.41 -3.16 8.74
C MET A 66 4.39 -4.14 8.11
N SER A 67 5.36 -4.67 8.86
CA SER A 67 6.25 -5.70 8.32
C SER A 67 5.53 -7.02 8.15
N ARG A 68 4.65 -7.40 9.08
CA ARG A 68 3.78 -8.59 8.92
C ARG A 68 2.87 -8.46 7.70
N PHE A 69 2.29 -7.28 7.49
CA PHE A 69 1.48 -6.98 6.31
C PHE A 69 2.27 -7.15 5.02
N VAL A 70 3.45 -6.53 4.92
CA VAL A 70 4.29 -6.62 3.73
C VAL A 70 4.72 -8.06 3.47
N GLU A 71 5.12 -8.79 4.51
CA GLU A 71 5.56 -10.18 4.35
C GLU A 71 4.41 -11.08 3.92
N SER A 72 3.24 -10.94 4.55
CA SER A 72 2.02 -11.66 4.16
C SER A 72 1.62 -11.35 2.71
N LEU A 73 1.72 -10.09 2.29
CA LEU A 73 1.42 -9.71 0.91
C LEU A 73 2.41 -10.33 -0.09
N ARG A 74 3.71 -10.37 0.23
CA ARG A 74 4.74 -11.02 -0.61
C ARG A 74 4.48 -12.52 -0.77
N GLU A 75 4.18 -13.21 0.32
CA GLU A 75 3.85 -14.64 0.30
C GLU A 75 2.61 -14.89 -0.54
N LYS A 76 1.56 -14.08 -0.38
CA LYS A 76 0.32 -14.17 -1.15
C LYS A 76 0.53 -13.91 -2.65
N ILE A 77 1.37 -12.94 -3.03
CA ILE A 77 1.75 -12.70 -4.43
C ILE A 77 2.51 -13.90 -5.00
N THR A 78 3.47 -14.44 -4.24
CA THR A 78 4.24 -15.62 -4.65
C THR A 78 3.33 -16.83 -4.85
N ALA A 79 2.39 -17.05 -3.94
CA ALA A 79 1.40 -18.11 -4.05
C ALA A 79 0.47 -17.90 -5.25
N TYR A 80 -0.01 -16.68 -5.48
CA TYR A 80 -0.81 -16.30 -6.65
C TYR A 80 -0.07 -16.63 -7.95
N GLN A 81 1.18 -16.20 -8.08
CA GLN A 81 2.03 -16.47 -9.25
C GLN A 81 2.22 -17.98 -9.47
N LYS A 82 2.49 -18.75 -8.41
CA LYS A 82 2.60 -20.22 -8.49
C LYS A 82 1.29 -20.87 -8.95
N ARG A 83 0.13 -20.40 -8.47
CA ARG A 83 -1.19 -20.91 -8.91
C ARG A 83 -1.43 -20.62 -10.38
N LYS A 84 -1.19 -19.39 -10.85
CA LYS A 84 -1.35 -19.02 -12.26
C LYS A 84 -0.43 -19.82 -13.19
N ALA A 85 0.82 -20.02 -12.79
CA ALA A 85 1.76 -20.86 -13.54
C ALA A 85 1.28 -22.31 -13.66
N LYS A 86 0.75 -22.90 -12.58
CA LYS A 86 0.13 -24.25 -12.60
C LYS A 86 -1.08 -24.35 -13.52
N GLN A 87 -1.77 -23.23 -13.77
CA GLN A 87 -2.90 -23.14 -14.70
C GLN A 87 -2.46 -22.88 -16.15
N ASN A 88 -1.16 -22.92 -16.45
CA ASN A 88 -0.57 -22.55 -17.74
C ASN A 88 -0.89 -21.10 -18.17
N ILE A 89 -1.21 -20.22 -17.20
CA ILE A 89 -1.35 -18.78 -17.43
C ILE A 89 0.03 -18.15 -17.37
N ARG A 90 0.36 -17.29 -18.33
CA ARG A 90 1.63 -16.56 -18.36
C ARG A 90 1.79 -15.73 -17.08
N VAL A 91 2.91 -15.90 -16.39
CA VAL A 91 3.25 -15.17 -15.16
C VAL A 91 4.46 -14.29 -15.40
N HIS A 92 4.31 -13.01 -15.10
CA HIS A 92 5.42 -12.06 -15.03
C HIS A 92 5.90 -11.95 -13.59
N TYR A 93 7.22 -11.90 -13.40
CA TYR A 93 7.81 -11.61 -12.09
C TYR A 93 7.39 -10.22 -11.61
N SER A 94 7.05 -10.10 -10.32
CA SER A 94 6.61 -8.85 -9.71
C SER A 94 7.22 -8.71 -8.33
N GLU A 95 8.26 -7.89 -8.24
CA GLU A 95 8.82 -7.47 -6.96
C GLU A 95 7.91 -6.42 -6.30
N LEU A 96 7.44 -6.69 -5.09
CA LEU A 96 6.65 -5.72 -4.32
C LEU A 96 7.56 -4.64 -3.74
N ARG A 97 7.32 -3.39 -4.14
CA ARG A 97 7.91 -2.20 -3.53
C ARG A 97 6.82 -1.38 -2.87
N TYR A 98 7.16 -0.61 -1.83
CA TYR A 98 6.15 0.11 -1.06
C TYR A 98 6.71 1.27 -0.26
N ALA A 99 5.85 2.21 0.06
CA ALA A 99 6.07 3.21 1.10
C ALA A 99 4.77 3.44 1.88
N TRP A 100 4.86 3.58 3.19
CA TRP A 100 3.72 3.82 4.06
C TRP A 100 4.02 4.89 5.10
N VAL A 101 2.96 5.54 5.55
CA VAL A 101 2.97 6.46 6.68
C VAL A 101 1.84 6.14 7.63
N ARG A 102 2.10 6.32 8.93
CA ARG A 102 1.07 6.27 9.96
C ARG A 102 0.55 7.67 10.20
N GLU A 103 -0.78 7.82 10.22
CA GLU A 103 -1.44 9.08 10.55
C GLU A 103 -2.29 8.92 11.79
N TYR A 104 -2.35 10.01 12.57
CA TYR A 104 -3.25 10.16 13.69
C TYR A 104 -4.19 11.31 13.36
N GLU A 105 -5.49 11.03 13.42
CA GLU A 105 -6.52 12.06 13.36
C GLU A 105 -7.09 12.23 14.77
N SER A 106 -7.32 13.47 15.19
CA SER A 106 -7.82 13.77 16.54
C SER A 106 -9.08 12.96 16.84
N GLY A 107 -9.11 12.27 17.97
CA GLY A 107 -10.23 11.43 18.39
C GLY A 107 -10.42 10.14 17.57
N LYS A 108 -9.52 9.80 16.64
CA LYS A 108 -9.59 8.56 15.85
C LYS A 108 -8.37 7.66 16.07
N LYS A 109 -8.56 6.38 15.78
CA LYS A 109 -7.47 5.40 15.76
C LYS A 109 -6.46 5.74 14.66
N PRO A 110 -5.18 5.40 14.86
CA PRO A 110 -4.20 5.54 13.81
C PRO A 110 -4.55 4.65 12.63
N HIS A 111 -4.24 5.13 11.44
CA HIS A 111 -4.37 4.39 10.19
C HIS A 111 -3.12 4.60 9.34
N TYR A 112 -2.94 3.75 8.34
CA TYR A 112 -1.77 3.78 7.48
C TYR A 112 -2.19 4.16 6.07
N HIS A 113 -1.58 5.21 5.53
CA HIS A 113 -1.61 5.43 4.09
C HIS A 113 -0.43 4.68 3.48
N ILE A 114 -0.68 3.92 2.43
CA ILE A 114 0.35 3.12 1.76
C ILE A 114 0.25 3.28 0.25
N VAL A 115 1.40 3.31 -0.41
CA VAL A 115 1.54 3.08 -1.84
C VAL A 115 2.27 1.75 -2.03
N LEU A 116 1.68 0.88 -2.84
CA LEU A 116 2.21 -0.41 -3.23
C LEU A 116 2.54 -0.35 -4.72
N LEU A 117 3.71 -0.85 -5.12
CA LEU A 117 4.17 -0.84 -6.50
C LEU A 117 4.43 -2.27 -6.96
N PHE A 118 3.90 -2.59 -8.13
CA PHE A 118 3.90 -3.92 -8.73
C PHE A 118 4.34 -3.84 -10.19
N ASN A 119 4.71 -4.99 -10.76
CA ASN A 119 4.77 -5.13 -12.21
C ASN A 119 3.35 -5.10 -12.79
N HIS A 120 3.09 -4.14 -13.68
CA HIS A 120 1.79 -3.99 -14.35
C HIS A 120 1.43 -5.21 -15.21
N ASP A 121 2.42 -5.92 -15.74
CA ASP A 121 2.19 -7.13 -16.54
C ASP A 121 1.76 -8.33 -15.68
N THR A 122 1.93 -8.25 -14.35
CA THR A 122 1.39 -9.23 -13.39
C THR A 122 0.02 -8.81 -12.87
N PHE A 123 -0.15 -7.52 -12.57
CA PHE A 123 -1.39 -6.96 -12.04
C PHE A 123 -1.75 -5.67 -12.78
N ASN A 124 -2.94 -5.61 -13.38
CA ASN A 124 -3.42 -4.44 -14.13
C ASN A 124 -4.65 -3.77 -13.51
N THR A 125 -5.24 -4.37 -12.47
CA THR A 125 -6.43 -3.89 -11.77
C THR A 125 -6.45 -4.42 -10.33
N LEU A 126 -7.25 -3.81 -9.46
CA LEU A 126 -7.59 -4.39 -8.15
C LEU A 126 -8.44 -5.66 -8.30
N GLY A 127 -9.11 -5.83 -9.43
CA GLY A 127 -10.11 -6.88 -9.66
C GLY A 127 -11.47 -6.52 -9.08
N HIS A 128 -12.42 -7.45 -9.20
CA HIS A 128 -13.79 -7.24 -8.76
C HIS A 128 -14.03 -7.82 -7.36
N TYR A 129 -14.62 -7.01 -6.47
CA TYR A 129 -15.05 -7.44 -5.13
C TYR A 129 -16.22 -8.43 -5.13
N ARG A 130 -16.92 -8.58 -6.25
CA ARG A 130 -18.15 -9.36 -6.39
C ARG A 130 -17.87 -10.80 -6.87
N ASN A 131 -17.10 -11.59 -6.11
CA ASN A 131 -17.04 -13.07 -6.20
C ASN A 131 -15.73 -13.70 -6.73
N GLU A 132 -14.63 -12.96 -6.88
CA GLU A 132 -13.33 -13.56 -7.23
C GLU A 132 -12.32 -13.35 -6.09
N SER A 133 -11.94 -14.44 -5.42
CA SER A 133 -10.96 -14.47 -4.34
C SER A 133 -9.50 -14.42 -4.82
N ASP A 134 -9.27 -14.22 -6.13
CA ASP A 134 -7.96 -14.36 -6.78
C ASP A 134 -7.56 -13.08 -7.54
N ASN A 135 -7.70 -11.92 -6.87
CA ASN A 135 -7.31 -10.62 -7.42
C ASN A 135 -6.50 -9.77 -6.43
N LEU A 136 -5.82 -8.74 -6.95
CA LEU A 136 -4.90 -7.91 -6.18
C LEU A 136 -5.56 -7.25 -4.95
N GLY A 137 -6.79 -6.76 -5.09
CA GLY A 137 -7.54 -6.15 -4.00
C GLY A 137 -7.76 -7.12 -2.85
N THR A 138 -8.17 -8.36 -3.16
CA THR A 138 -8.32 -9.43 -2.17
C THR A 138 -6.97 -9.83 -1.55
N LEU A 139 -5.89 -9.93 -2.33
CA LEU A 139 -4.55 -10.23 -1.78
C LEU A 139 -4.11 -9.18 -0.75
N ILE A 140 -4.34 -7.90 -1.04
CA ILE A 140 -4.04 -6.78 -0.14
C ILE A 140 -4.91 -6.84 1.11
N ALA A 141 -6.22 -7.05 0.96
CA ALA A 141 -7.14 -7.16 2.09
C ALA A 141 -6.78 -8.33 3.01
N ASP A 142 -6.59 -9.52 2.44
CA ASP A 142 -6.24 -10.71 3.20
C ASP A 142 -4.88 -10.57 3.90
N ALA A 143 -3.90 -9.91 3.26
CA ALA A 143 -2.60 -9.63 3.89
C ALA A 143 -2.76 -8.73 5.12
N TRP A 144 -3.67 -7.75 5.06
CA TRP A 144 -3.95 -6.86 6.19
C TRP A 144 -4.63 -7.58 7.34
N LEU A 145 -5.63 -8.43 7.06
CA LEU A 145 -6.27 -9.26 8.07
C LEU A 145 -5.27 -10.23 8.71
N SER A 146 -4.40 -10.84 7.89
CA SER A 146 -3.33 -11.73 8.38
C SER A 146 -2.36 -10.98 9.31
N ALA A 147 -2.01 -9.74 8.99
CA ALA A 147 -1.12 -8.92 9.83
C ALA A 147 -1.73 -8.54 11.19
N LEU A 148 -3.06 -8.47 11.26
CA LEU A 148 -3.87 -8.19 12.44
C LEU A 148 -4.27 -9.46 13.22
N SER A 149 -3.92 -10.65 12.73
CA SER A 149 -4.40 -11.94 13.27
C SER A 149 -5.93 -12.07 13.27
N LEU A 150 -6.59 -11.49 12.25
CA LEU A 150 -8.04 -11.56 12.06
C LEU A 150 -8.39 -12.61 10.99
N SER A 151 -9.47 -13.35 11.23
CA SER A 151 -10.08 -14.21 10.22
C SER A 151 -10.78 -13.38 9.15
N ALA A 152 -10.91 -13.94 7.93
CA ALA A 152 -11.52 -13.27 6.78
C ALA A 152 -13.05 -13.19 6.87
N PHE A 153 -13.56 -12.34 7.76
CA PHE A 153 -14.99 -12.08 7.90
C PHE A 153 -15.44 -10.84 7.08
N PRO A 154 -16.69 -10.83 6.56
CA PRO A 154 -17.21 -9.73 5.74
C PRO A 154 -17.12 -8.34 6.39
N GLU A 155 -17.32 -8.26 7.70
CA GLU A 155 -17.26 -7.03 8.50
C GLU A 155 -15.87 -6.38 8.53
N TYR A 156 -14.81 -7.16 8.29
CA TYR A 156 -13.44 -6.64 8.25
C TYR A 156 -12.99 -6.16 6.87
N ARG A 157 -13.84 -6.28 5.84
CA ARG A 157 -13.54 -5.78 4.49
C ARG A 157 -13.32 -4.27 4.46
N THR A 158 -13.88 -3.53 5.41
CA THR A 158 -13.73 -2.06 5.53
C THR A 158 -12.39 -1.63 6.13
N LEU A 159 -11.58 -2.58 6.61
CA LEU A 159 -10.25 -2.29 7.16
C LEU A 159 -9.22 -1.93 6.10
N VAL A 160 -9.46 -2.29 4.84
CA VAL A 160 -8.70 -1.80 3.69
C VAL A 160 -9.61 -0.94 2.84
N HIS A 161 -9.26 0.33 2.68
CA HIS A 161 -9.99 1.26 1.84
C HIS A 161 -9.10 1.73 0.68
N PHE A 162 -9.56 1.53 -0.55
CA PHE A 162 -8.97 2.12 -1.73
C PHE A 162 -9.68 3.44 -2.02
N PRO A 163 -8.98 4.59 -1.95
CA PRO A 163 -9.59 5.89 -2.24
C PRO A 163 -9.93 6.02 -3.72
N ASP A 164 -10.68 7.05 -4.10
CA ASP A 164 -11.02 7.32 -5.50
C ASP A 164 -9.76 7.40 -6.38
N ASN A 165 -9.85 6.80 -7.58
CA ASN A 165 -8.74 6.67 -8.53
C ASN A 165 -7.45 6.14 -7.88
N PRO A 166 -7.45 4.95 -7.25
CA PRO A 166 -6.33 4.47 -6.45
C PRO A 166 -5.15 3.97 -7.29
N LEU A 167 -5.34 3.83 -8.61
CA LEU A 167 -4.39 3.18 -9.53
C LEU A 167 -3.69 4.20 -10.42
N TYR A 168 -2.38 4.03 -10.55
CA TYR A 168 -1.53 4.82 -11.44
C TYR A 168 -0.67 3.88 -12.28
N TYR A 169 -0.68 4.08 -13.60
CA TYR A 169 -0.01 3.22 -14.56
C TYR A 169 1.24 3.92 -15.10
N LEU A 170 2.39 3.61 -14.52
CA LEU A 170 3.67 4.23 -14.85
C LEU A 170 4.37 3.40 -15.91
N HIS A 171 4.20 3.77 -17.18
CA HIS A 171 4.90 3.17 -18.30
C HIS A 171 6.08 4.04 -18.70
N ALA A 172 7.31 3.62 -18.40
CA ALA A 172 8.53 4.44 -18.53
C ALA A 172 8.79 5.00 -19.94
N HIS A 173 8.19 4.38 -20.97
CA HIS A 173 8.38 4.75 -22.38
C HIS A 173 7.12 5.35 -23.03
N SER A 174 6.05 5.62 -22.26
CA SER A 174 4.84 6.24 -22.79
C SER A 174 4.95 7.77 -22.82
N THR A 175 4.19 8.39 -23.73
CA THR A 175 4.17 9.84 -23.90
C THR A 175 3.51 10.58 -22.73
N ASP A 176 2.59 9.92 -22.02
CA ASP A 176 1.86 10.42 -20.86
C ASP A 176 2.56 10.15 -19.51
N PHE A 177 3.73 9.49 -19.53
CA PHE A 177 4.45 9.09 -18.32
C PHE A 177 4.67 10.26 -17.35
N VAL A 178 5.11 11.41 -17.88
CA VAL A 178 5.43 12.59 -17.06
C VAL A 178 4.18 13.10 -16.33
N ASP A 179 3.03 13.12 -17.00
CA ASP A 179 1.78 13.60 -16.41
C ASP A 179 1.26 12.64 -15.32
N ILE A 180 1.32 11.33 -15.58
CA ILE A 180 0.94 10.31 -14.59
C ILE A 180 1.89 10.34 -13.39
N TYR A 181 3.20 10.45 -13.63
CA TYR A 181 4.20 10.55 -12.57
C TYR A 181 4.00 11.81 -11.71
N ASN A 182 3.72 12.95 -12.35
CA ASN A 182 3.42 14.20 -11.65
C ASN A 182 2.12 14.10 -10.84
N SER A 183 1.08 13.49 -11.39
CA SER A 183 -0.18 13.27 -10.67
C SER A 183 0.00 12.35 -9.46
N LEU A 184 0.77 11.26 -9.61
CA LEU A 184 1.09 10.36 -8.51
C LEU A 184 1.92 11.07 -7.43
N THR A 185 3.00 11.76 -7.80
CA THR A 185 3.88 12.45 -6.84
C THR A 185 3.15 13.57 -6.11
N PHE A 186 2.27 14.32 -6.81
CA PHE A 186 1.40 15.30 -6.19
C PHE A 186 0.54 14.67 -5.10
N ARG A 187 -0.07 13.51 -5.37
CA ARG A 187 -0.89 12.79 -4.37
C ARG A 187 -0.06 12.19 -3.24
N LEU A 188 1.10 11.62 -3.53
CA LEU A 188 2.01 11.07 -2.51
C LEU A 188 2.64 12.16 -1.65
N SER A 189 2.67 13.42 -2.07
CA SER A 189 3.13 14.52 -1.24
C SER A 189 2.34 14.65 0.08
N TYR A 190 1.06 14.23 0.09
CA TYR A 190 0.25 14.12 1.31
C TYR A 190 0.92 13.23 2.36
N PHE A 191 1.56 12.13 1.95
CA PHE A 191 2.20 11.21 2.88
C PHE A 191 3.29 11.91 3.69
N ALA A 192 3.96 12.90 3.08
CA ALA A 192 5.02 13.66 3.71
C ALA A 192 4.56 14.90 4.48
N LYS A 193 3.26 15.21 4.60
CA LYS A 193 2.80 16.35 5.41
C LYS A 193 3.23 16.17 6.87
N GLU A 194 3.67 17.24 7.53
CA GLU A 194 4.13 17.19 8.94
C GLU A 194 2.97 17.18 9.95
N ARG A 195 1.92 17.98 9.69
CA ARG A 195 0.88 18.40 10.67
C ARG A 195 0.09 17.30 11.41
N SER A 196 0.11 16.06 10.94
CA SER A 196 -0.64 14.95 11.55
C SER A 196 0.23 13.71 11.82
N LYS A 197 1.55 13.89 11.85
CA LYS A 197 2.51 12.84 12.16
C LYS A 197 2.89 12.93 13.63
N ILE A 198 2.81 11.80 14.32
CA ILE A 198 3.38 11.64 15.64
C ILE A 198 4.72 10.94 15.47
N TYR A 199 5.80 11.62 15.87
CA TYR A 199 7.14 11.06 15.86
C TYR A 199 7.47 10.55 17.26
N SER A 200 7.54 9.24 17.45
CA SER A 200 8.00 8.65 18.71
C SER A 200 9.04 7.57 18.44
N ARG A 201 9.90 7.30 19.44
CA ARG A 201 10.91 6.23 19.36
C ARG A 201 10.25 4.86 19.30
N ASP A 202 9.12 4.70 19.97
CA ASP A 202 8.44 3.42 20.13
C ASP A 202 7.55 3.06 18.92
N ASN A 203 7.13 4.06 18.14
CA ASN A 203 6.23 3.87 17.01
C ASN A 203 6.70 4.62 15.76
N ARG A 204 7.14 3.86 14.75
CA ARG A 204 7.53 4.41 13.45
C ARG A 204 6.32 5.02 12.73
N SER A 205 6.47 6.27 12.30
CA SER A 205 5.48 7.01 11.50
C SER A 205 5.68 6.86 9.98
N PHE A 206 6.77 6.24 9.54
CA PHE A 206 7.07 5.93 8.14
C PHE A 206 7.90 4.66 7.98
N GLY A 207 7.65 3.94 6.89
CA GLY A 207 8.48 2.84 6.43
C GLY A 207 8.36 2.66 4.92
N CYS A 208 9.41 2.12 4.29
CA CYS A 208 9.40 1.83 2.86
C CYS A 208 10.43 0.76 2.52
N SER A 209 10.30 0.15 1.34
CA SER A 209 11.31 -0.74 0.77
C SER A 209 12.65 0.00 0.59
N GLN A 210 13.77 -0.66 0.90
CA GLN A 210 15.11 -0.04 0.94
C GLN A 210 15.98 -0.37 -0.27
N ARG A 211 15.63 -1.41 -1.02
CA ARG A 211 16.34 -1.92 -2.20
C ARG A 211 15.33 -2.10 -3.29
#